data_AF-X1K4X5-F1
#
_entry.id   AF-X1K4X5-F1
#
_cell.length_a   1.000
_cell.length_b   1.000
_cell.length_c   1.000
_cell.angle_alpha   90.00
_cell.angle_beta   90.00
_cell.angle_gamma   90.00
#
_symmetry.space_group_name_H-M   'P 1'
#
loop_
_entity.id
_entity.type
_entity.pdbx_description
1 polymer ?
#
loop_
_entity_poly.entity_id
_entity_poly.type
_entity_poly.pdbx_seq_one_letter_code
_entity_poly.pdbx_strand_id
1 'polypeptide(L)'
;MEIKEKITAQLPEYRERVRKLVKENGDVKVGDVSIAQVYGGARGVRMLVTDISYVDPDVGIRLRGYTISAIWKISSSGRHFLPKLYWAVKRGSAIRSTACP
;
A
#
# COMPACT_ATOMS: atom_id res chain seq x y z
N MET A 1 17.78 -15.51 7.39
CA MET A 1 16.32 -15.50 7.13
C MET A 1 16.10 -15.17 5.67
N GLU A 2 15.65 -16.15 4.91
CA GLU A 2 15.29 -15.92 3.52
C GLU A 2 14.08 -14.99 3.42
N ILE A 3 13.99 -14.23 2.32
CA ILE A 3 12.87 -13.33 2.04
C ILE A 3 11.55 -14.10 1.98
N LYS A 4 11.59 -15.34 1.50
CA LYS A 4 10.43 -16.21 1.36
C LYS A 4 9.79 -16.49 2.71
N GLU A 5 10.59 -16.83 3.73
CA GLU A 5 10.13 -17.17 5.08
C GLU A 5 9.37 -16.01 5.75
N LYS A 6 9.86 -14.78 5.58
CA LYS A 6 9.21 -13.59 6.13
C LYS A 6 7.87 -13.29 5.45
N ILE A 7 7.81 -13.47 4.13
CA ILE A 7 6.57 -13.28 3.38
C ILE A 7 5.56 -14.36 3.76
N THR A 8 5.99 -15.62 3.90
CA THR A 8 5.09 -16.71 4.30
C THR A 8 4.50 -16.51 5.69
N ALA A 9 5.26 -15.90 6.62
CA ALA A 9 4.75 -15.59 7.95
C ALA A 9 3.66 -14.50 7.97
N GLN A 10 3.71 -13.54 7.03
CA GLN A 10 2.75 -12.41 6.97
C GLN A 10 1.50 -12.70 6.12
N LEU A 11 1.62 -13.64 5.18
CA LEU A 11 0.55 -14.01 4.26
C LEU A 11 -0.77 -14.46 4.92
N PRO A 12 -0.78 -15.26 6.01
CA PRO A 12 -2.03 -15.72 6.61
C PRO A 12 -2.85 -14.56 7.20
N GLU A 13 -2.19 -13.66 7.95
CA GLU A 13 -2.82 -12.47 8.53
C GLU A 13 -3.46 -11.59 7.44
N TYR A 14 -2.72 -11.38 6.34
CA TYR A 14 -3.20 -10.56 5.23
C TYR A 14 -4.43 -11.17 4.55
N ARG A 15 -4.42 -12.49 4.31
CA ARG A 15 -5.56 -13.22 3.72
C ARG A 15 -6.78 -13.17 4.61
N GLU A 16 -6.60 -13.30 5.92
CA GLU A 16 -7.69 -13.22 6.88
C GLU A 16 -8.33 -11.82 6.88
N ARG A 17 -7.51 -10.76 6.86
CA ARG A 17 -7.98 -9.37 6.76
C ARG A 17 -8.86 -9.15 5.53
N VAL A 18 -8.42 -9.62 4.36
CA VAL A 18 -9.19 -9.48 3.11
C VAL A 18 -10.48 -10.29 3.16
N ARG A 19 -10.44 -11.52 3.67
CA ARG A 19 -11.64 -12.36 3.83
C ARG A 19 -12.67 -11.73 4.77
N LYS A 20 -12.23 -11.16 5.89
CA LYS A 20 -13.09 -10.41 6.84
C LYS A 20 -13.73 -9.20 6.16
N LEU A 21 -12.92 -8.39 5.47
CA LEU A 21 -13.41 -7.20 4.76
C LEU A 21 -14.52 -7.56 3.74
N VAL A 22 -14.31 -8.59 2.93
CA VAL A 22 -15.31 -9.02 1.94
C VAL A 22 -16.56 -9.60 2.60
N LYS A 23 -16.39 -10.36 3.69
CA LYS A 23 -17.52 -10.95 4.41
C LYS A 23 -18.39 -9.90 5.11
N GLU A 24 -17.77 -8.87 5.67
CA GLU A 24 -18.46 -7.83 6.47
C GLU A 24 -18.98 -6.68 5.61
N ASN A 25 -18.26 -6.30 4.55
CA ASN A 25 -18.53 -5.09 3.77
C ASN A 25 -18.75 -5.36 2.27
N GLY A 26 -19.08 -6.61 1.89
CA GLY A 26 -19.25 -6.99 0.49
C GLY A 26 -20.33 -6.20 -0.26
N ASP A 27 -21.40 -5.82 0.44
CA ASP A 27 -22.54 -5.08 -0.15
C ASP A 27 -22.38 -3.55 -0.08
N VAL A 28 -21.29 -3.05 0.49
CA VAL A 28 -21.06 -1.61 0.65
C VAL A 28 -20.64 -1.01 -0.69
N LYS A 29 -21.43 -0.05 -1.19
CA LYS A 29 -21.13 0.68 -2.43
C LYS A 29 -19.92 1.60 -2.22
N VAL A 30 -18.84 1.37 -2.99
CA VAL A 30 -17.60 2.17 -2.95
C VAL A 30 -17.72 3.45 -3.80
N GLY A 31 -18.69 3.51 -4.70
CA GLY A 31 -19.05 4.66 -5.51
C GLY A 31 -20.08 4.30 -6.58
N ASP A 32 -20.71 5.34 -7.14
CA ASP A 32 -21.64 5.17 -8.27
C ASP A 32 -20.89 5.26 -9.60
N VAL A 33 -21.27 4.41 -10.56
CA VAL A 33 -20.64 4.35 -11.89
C VAL A 33 -21.64 4.77 -12.94
N SER A 34 -21.30 5.79 -13.72
CA SER A 34 -22.10 6.28 -14.85
C SER A 34 -21.72 5.59 -16.16
N ILE A 35 -22.65 5.57 -17.12
CA ILE A 35 -22.41 5.01 -18.47
C ILE A 35 -21.24 5.73 -19.17
N ALA A 36 -21.11 7.05 -18.99
CA ALA A 36 -20.01 7.83 -19.55
C ALA A 36 -18.65 7.40 -18.99
N GLN A 37 -18.57 7.05 -17.71
CA GLN A 37 -17.33 6.53 -17.12
C GLN A 37 -16.99 5.15 -17.69
N VAL A 38 -17.97 4.28 -17.93
CA VAL A 38 -17.73 2.96 -18.54
C VAL A 38 -17.10 3.10 -19.92
N TYR A 39 -17.66 3.94 -20.80
CA TYR A 39 -17.09 4.18 -22.13
C TYR A 39 -15.82 5.03 -22.12
N GLY A 40 -15.66 5.91 -21.13
CA GLY A 40 -14.50 6.80 -20.96
C GLY A 40 -13.26 6.15 -20.34
N GLY A 41 -13.26 4.82 -20.16
CA GLY A 41 -12.16 4.06 -19.57
C GLY A 41 -12.12 4.08 -18.04
N ALA A 42 -13.28 4.15 -17.39
CA ALA A 42 -13.48 4.13 -15.93
C ALA A 42 -12.71 5.22 -15.16
N ARG A 43 -12.48 6.37 -15.78
CA ARG A 43 -11.81 7.51 -15.14
C ARG A 43 -12.60 7.98 -13.91
N GLY A 44 -11.89 8.09 -12.78
CA GLY A 44 -12.47 8.49 -11.50
C GLY A 44 -13.19 7.37 -10.73
N VAL A 45 -13.28 6.15 -11.28
CA VAL A 45 -13.89 5.01 -10.59
C VAL A 45 -12.84 4.21 -9.82
N ARG A 46 -13.09 3.99 -8.52
CA ARG A 46 -12.23 3.16 -7.67
C ARG A 46 -12.58 1.69 -7.85
N MET A 47 -11.91 1.01 -8.78
CA MET A 47 -12.18 -0.41 -9.10
C MET A 47 -11.20 -1.41 -8.49
N LEU A 48 -9.99 -0.96 -8.12
CA LEU A 48 -8.89 -1.85 -7.73
C LEU A 48 -8.36 -1.45 -6.35
N VAL A 49 -8.08 -2.47 -5.54
CA VAL A 49 -7.38 -2.31 -4.26
C VAL A 49 -5.87 -2.40 -4.53
N THR A 50 -5.12 -1.40 -4.11
CA THR A 50 -3.66 -1.36 -4.24
C THR A 50 -3.02 -1.12 -2.87
N ASP A 51 -2.24 -2.09 -2.40
CA ASP A 51 -1.73 -2.09 -1.02
C ASP A 51 -0.37 -1.41 -0.86
N ILE A 52 0.33 -1.20 -1.98
CA ILE A 52 1.74 -0.77 -1.98
C ILE A 52 1.84 0.74 -1.88
N SER A 53 1.02 1.45 -2.64
CA SER A 53 1.15 2.88 -2.83
C SER A 53 -0.21 3.55 -2.94
N TYR A 54 -0.32 4.73 -2.35
CA TYR A 54 -1.46 5.61 -2.50
C TYR A 54 -0.97 7.01 -2.85
N VAL A 55 -1.66 7.68 -3.77
CA VAL A 55 -1.31 9.06 -4.17
C VAL A 55 -2.21 10.01 -3.40
N ASP A 56 -1.59 10.78 -2.52
CA ASP A 56 -2.21 11.86 -1.77
C ASP A 56 -2.10 13.17 -2.59
N PRO A 57 -3.18 13.96 -2.75
CA PRO A 57 -3.14 15.18 -3.54
C PRO A 57 -2.21 16.26 -2.97
N ASP A 58 -2.01 16.31 -1.65
CA ASP A 58 -1.22 17.38 -1.00
C ASP A 58 0.26 17.02 -0.85
N VAL A 59 0.54 15.75 -0.56
CA VAL A 59 1.89 15.26 -0.21
C VAL A 59 2.52 14.43 -1.32
N GLY A 60 1.72 14.00 -2.31
CA GLY A 60 2.14 13.11 -3.37
C GLY A 60 2.10 11.62 -2.98
N ILE A 61 2.98 10.82 -3.57
CA ILE A 61 2.93 9.36 -3.39
C ILE A 61 3.40 8.93 -1.99
N ARG A 62 2.55 8.14 -1.33
CA ARG A 62 2.83 7.44 -0.08
C ARG A 62 3.10 5.97 -0.39
N LEU A 63 4.20 5.44 0.13
CA LEU A 63 4.59 4.04 -0.04
C LEU A 63 4.45 3.32 1.30
N ARG A 64 3.46 2.42 1.42
CA ARG A 64 3.13 1.70 2.68
C ARG A 64 3.04 2.64 3.91
N GLY A 65 2.54 3.86 3.72
CA GLY A 65 2.41 4.88 4.78
C GLY A 65 3.57 5.88 4.89
N TYR A 66 4.67 5.70 4.16
CA TYR A 66 5.83 6.60 4.19
C TYR A 66 5.84 7.58 3.01
N THR A 67 6.15 8.84 3.28
CA THR A 67 6.44 9.84 2.24
C THR A 67 7.83 9.61 1.66
N ILE A 68 8.06 10.13 0.45
CA ILE A 68 9.39 10.04 -0.18
C ILE A 68 10.47 10.66 0.70
N SER A 69 10.19 11.80 1.34
CA SER A 69 11.13 12.47 2.25
C SER A 69 11.48 11.60 3.46
N ALA A 70 10.52 10.85 4.01
CA ALA A 70 10.78 9.91 5.10
C ALA A 70 11.66 8.74 4.64
N ILE A 71 11.36 8.16 3.47
CA ILE A 71 12.17 7.09 2.87
C ILE A 71 13.60 7.57 2.58
N TRP A 72 13.75 8.82 2.12
CA TRP A 72 15.05 9.41 1.88
C TRP A 72 15.87 9.53 3.17
N LYS A 73 15.26 9.99 4.27
CA LYS A 73 15.91 10.06 5.59
C LYS A 73 16.34 8.69 6.11
N ILE A 74 15.51 7.67 5.88
CA ILE A 74 15.84 6.27 6.20
C ILE A 74 17.01 5.76 5.33
N SER A 75 17.13 6.28 4.10
CA SER A 75 18.21 5.91 3.16
C SER A 75 19.50 6.70 3.35
N SER A 76 19.47 7.90 3.95
CA SER A 76 20.67 8.74 4.13
C SER A 76 21.66 8.20 5.17
N SER A 77 21.28 7.20 5.97
CA SER A 77 22.19 6.39 6.79
C SER A 77 22.99 5.35 5.98
N GLY A 78 23.48 5.75 4.80
CA GLY A 78 24.29 4.92 3.91
C GLY A 78 23.51 4.38 2.71
N ARG A 79 24.03 4.76 1.53
CA ARG A 79 23.76 4.40 0.13
C ARG A 79 22.87 3.16 -0.07
N HIS A 80 22.06 3.18 -1.13
CA HIS A 80 21.07 2.16 -1.61
C HIS A 80 19.60 2.55 -1.44
N PHE A 81 19.18 3.62 -2.13
CA PHE A 81 17.78 4.06 -2.23
C PHE A 81 16.88 2.98 -2.87
N LEU A 82 17.30 2.38 -3.99
CA LEU A 82 16.49 1.40 -4.75
C LEU A 82 16.32 0.04 -4.05
N PRO A 83 17.38 -0.59 -3.47
CA PRO A 83 17.21 -1.84 -2.73
C PRO A 83 16.41 -1.66 -1.43
N LYS A 84 16.66 -0.59 -0.66
CA LYS A 84 15.91 -0.36 0.60
C LYS A 84 14.43 -0.04 0.33
N LEU A 85 14.11 0.68 -0.74
CA LEU A 85 12.73 0.94 -1.16
C LEU A 85 12.01 -0.34 -1.58
N TYR A 86 12.66 -1.18 -2.41
CA TYR A 86 12.17 -2.52 -2.73
C TYR A 86 11.87 -3.31 -1.45
N TRP A 87 12.77 -3.25 -0.47
CA TRP A 87 12.61 -3.92 0.81
C TRP A 87 11.55 -3.29 1.74
N ALA A 88 11.26 -1.99 1.67
CA ALA A 88 10.20 -1.33 2.44
C ALA A 88 8.82 -1.67 1.86
N VAL A 89 8.72 -1.70 0.53
CA VAL A 89 7.51 -2.11 -0.21
C VAL A 89 7.18 -3.58 0.02
N LYS A 90 8.19 -4.46 0.01
CA LYS A 90 7.99 -5.93 0.06
C LYS A 90 7.82 -6.51 1.46
N ARG A 91 8.36 -5.85 2.50
CA ARG A 91 8.34 -6.41 3.87
C ARG A 91 7.07 -6.18 4.65
N GLY A 92 6.23 -5.23 4.28
CA GLY A 92 4.96 -4.92 4.98
C GLY A 92 5.05 -4.69 6.50
N SER A 93 6.25 -4.73 7.08
CA SER A 93 6.48 -4.89 8.50
C SER A 93 7.57 -3.92 8.89
N ALA A 94 7.10 -2.84 9.50
CA ALA A 94 7.77 -2.09 10.53
C ALA A 94 9.28 -1.87 10.32
N ILE A 95 9.63 -0.76 9.67
CA ILE A 95 10.63 0.10 10.30
C ILE A 95 9.89 0.71 11.49
N ARG A 96 9.88 -0.02 12.61
CA ARG A 96 9.40 0.47 13.90
C ARG A 96 10.41 1.53 14.34
N SER A 97 10.24 2.77 13.90
CA SER A 97 10.81 3.94 14.55
C SER A 97 9.80 5.07 14.42
N THR A 98 9.07 5.31 15.50
CA THR A 98 8.78 6.64 16.04
C THR A 98 8.81 7.79 15.03
N ALA A 99 7.62 8.25 14.62
CA ALA A 99 7.27 9.47 13.85
C ALA A 99 6.39 9.05 12.67
N CYS A 100 5.12 9.39 12.59
CA CYS A 100 4.40 10.59 13.04
C CYS A 100 2.92 10.22 13.32
N PRO A 101 2.17 11.11 14.01
CA PRO A 101 0.81 10.87 14.53
C PRO A 101 -0.22 10.43 13.48
#